data_AF-V4A7L5-F1
#
_entry.id   AF-V4A7L5-F1
#
_cell.length_a   1.000
_cell.length_b   1.000
_cell.length_c   1.000
_cell.angle_alpha   90.00
_cell.angle_beta   90.00
_cell.angle_gamma   90.00
#
_symmetry.space_group_name_H-M   'P 1'
#
loop_
_entity.id
_entity.type
_entity.pdbx_description
1 polymer ?
#
loop_
_entity_poly.entity_id
_entity_poly.type
_entity_poly.pdbx_seq_one_letter_code
_entity_poly.pdbx_strand_id
1 'polypeptide(L)'
;MLNSCVTARRENASVVFSDFKVTPDPVEIPGNLTVSGAVVFKEAISGNVSLELAINRSMGFFDLTLPCINHLGSCKYDDVCTILDQGNASLGCAPQLKENGFPCQCPFLNGTYDINHTIFVLPEVKGIWKQFAKGDYAISLKLVDEDAGEILGCQELTFSLDEPHPEGVTPKPCDWLCKLIG
;
A
#
# COMPACT_ATOMS: atom_id res chain seq x y z
N MET A 1 4.73 10.00 -17.73
CA MET A 1 4.63 8.57 -18.11
C MET A 1 3.22 8.12 -17.77
N LEU A 2 2.62 7.23 -18.56
CA LEU A 2 1.19 6.93 -18.53
C LEU A 2 0.76 6.34 -17.16
N ASN A 3 -0.04 7.09 -16.41
CA ASN A 3 -0.64 6.64 -15.15
C ASN A 3 -1.61 5.49 -15.46
N SER A 4 -1.32 4.31 -14.93
CA SER A 4 -2.02 3.07 -15.29
C SER A 4 -3.48 3.04 -14.79
N CYS A 5 -3.87 3.94 -13.87
CA CYS A 5 -5.27 4.12 -13.47
C CYS A 5 -6.09 5.05 -14.39
N VAL A 6 -5.48 5.83 -15.30
CA VAL A 6 -6.21 6.85 -16.10
C VAL A 6 -7.07 6.22 -17.21
N THR A 7 -6.80 4.97 -17.60
CA THR A 7 -7.58 4.28 -18.63
C THR A 7 -8.88 3.65 -18.10
N ALA A 8 -8.99 3.43 -16.79
CA ALA A 8 -10.25 3.04 -16.16
C ALA A 8 -11.06 4.31 -15.87
N ARG A 9 -12.11 4.58 -16.67
CA ARG A 9 -13.07 5.64 -16.31
C ARG A 9 -13.68 5.26 -14.95
N ARG A 10 -13.34 6.01 -13.88
CA ARG A 10 -13.86 5.83 -12.51
C ARG A 10 -15.39 5.67 -12.46
N GLU A 11 -16.11 6.27 -13.40
CA GLU A 11 -17.58 6.16 -13.49
C GLU A 11 -18.05 4.71 -13.74
N ASN A 12 -17.30 3.91 -14.50
CA ASN A 12 -17.68 2.55 -14.88
C ASN A 12 -16.93 1.44 -14.12
N ALA A 13 -16.01 1.78 -13.22
CA ALA A 13 -15.30 0.78 -12.41
C ALA A 13 -16.26 0.08 -11.44
N SER A 14 -16.22 -1.24 -11.36
CA SER A 14 -17.01 -2.07 -10.43
C SER A 14 -16.54 -1.92 -8.98
N VAL A 15 -15.26 -1.57 -8.79
CA VAL A 15 -14.64 -1.30 -7.49
C VAL A 15 -14.07 0.11 -7.49
N VAL A 16 -14.51 0.92 -6.52
CA VAL A 16 -14.06 2.30 -6.33
C VAL A 16 -13.37 2.43 -4.98
N PHE A 17 -12.19 3.03 -5.00
CA PHE A 17 -11.42 3.37 -3.80
C PHE A 17 -11.63 4.86 -3.50
N SER A 18 -11.96 5.19 -2.25
CA SER A 18 -12.33 6.53 -1.82
C SER A 18 -11.58 6.94 -0.55
N ASP A 19 -11.16 8.21 -0.50
CA ASP A 19 -10.64 8.88 0.70
C ASP A 19 -9.48 8.17 1.43
N PHE A 20 -8.64 7.45 0.68
CA PHE A 20 -7.47 6.79 1.26
C PHE A 20 -6.44 7.78 1.79
N LYS A 21 -6.10 7.61 3.07
CA LYS A 21 -5.10 8.39 3.79
C LYS A 21 -4.19 7.45 4.58
N VAL A 22 -2.90 7.74 4.54
CA VAL A 22 -1.88 7.06 5.34
C VAL A 22 -1.26 8.07 6.30
N THR A 23 -1.08 7.67 7.56
CA THR A 23 -0.45 8.50 8.60
C THR A 23 0.45 7.65 9.51
N PRO A 24 1.51 8.21 10.13
CA PRO A 24 2.03 9.57 9.92
C PRO A 24 2.66 9.74 8.52
N ASP A 25 2.96 10.98 8.15
CA ASP A 25 3.71 11.31 6.93
C ASP A 25 4.90 12.20 7.33
N PRO A 26 6.17 11.74 7.20
CA PRO A 26 6.57 10.42 6.70
C PRO A 26 6.18 9.29 7.65
N VAL A 27 5.96 8.09 7.10
CA VAL A 27 5.72 6.86 7.85
C VAL A 27 7.05 6.33 8.38
N GLU A 28 7.09 5.96 9.66
CA GLU A 28 8.30 5.45 10.31
C GLU A 28 8.49 3.94 10.10
N ILE A 29 9.71 3.51 9.79
CA ILE A 29 10.09 2.09 9.66
C ILE A 29 11.34 1.76 10.50
N PRO A 30 11.27 0.79 11.44
CA PRO A 30 10.06 0.10 11.89
C PRO A 30 9.13 1.06 12.66
N GLY A 31 7.83 0.79 12.65
CA GLY A 31 6.85 1.70 13.27
C GLY A 31 5.41 1.29 13.01
N ASN A 32 4.48 2.17 13.37
CA ASN A 32 3.07 1.98 13.09
C ASN A 32 2.63 2.94 12.00
N LEU A 33 1.86 2.41 11.05
CA LEU A 33 1.10 3.23 10.11
C LEU A 33 -0.39 3.07 10.40
N THR A 34 -1.15 4.12 10.17
CA THR A 34 -2.62 4.12 10.22
C THR A 34 -3.14 4.39 8.82
N VAL A 35 -3.97 3.49 8.31
CA VAL A 35 -4.72 3.66 7.05
C VAL A 35 -6.14 4.06 7.38
N SER A 36 -6.67 5.01 6.62
CA SER A 36 -8.11 5.30 6.60
C SER A 36 -8.59 5.42 5.16
N GLY A 37 -9.82 5.05 4.88
CA GLY A 37 -10.42 5.14 3.54
C GLY A 37 -11.64 4.23 3.41
N ALA A 38 -12.20 4.12 2.20
CA ALA A 38 -13.32 3.24 1.92
C ALA A 38 -13.14 2.55 0.58
N VAL A 39 -13.63 1.31 0.50
CA VAL A 39 -13.73 0.55 -0.76
C VAL A 39 -15.20 0.31 -1.04
N VAL A 40 -15.64 0.68 -2.24
CA VAL A 40 -17.02 0.51 -2.71
C VAL A 40 -17.05 -0.54 -3.81
N PHE A 41 -17.70 -1.65 -3.53
CA PHE A 41 -18.03 -2.68 -4.53
C PHE A 41 -19.44 -2.38 -5.06
N LYS A 42 -19.55 -1.99 -6.33
CA LYS A 42 -20.85 -1.67 -6.96
C LYS A 42 -21.68 -2.92 -7.25
N GLU A 43 -21.01 -4.06 -7.41
CA GLU A 43 -21.61 -5.38 -7.64
C GLU A 43 -20.83 -6.44 -6.87
N ALA A 44 -21.40 -7.65 -6.76
CA ALA A 44 -20.71 -8.75 -6.12
C ALA A 44 -19.58 -9.26 -7.01
N ILE A 45 -18.36 -9.31 -6.48
CA ILE A 45 -17.18 -9.78 -7.19
C ILE A 45 -16.86 -11.21 -6.72
N SER A 46 -16.81 -12.13 -7.68
CA SER A 46 -16.53 -13.55 -7.47
C SER A 46 -15.74 -14.09 -8.64
N GLY A 47 -14.96 -15.15 -8.43
CA GLY A 47 -14.20 -15.81 -9.50
C GLY A 47 -12.71 -15.57 -9.38
N ASN A 48 -12.00 -15.72 -10.51
CA ASN A 48 -10.55 -15.59 -10.56
C ASN A 48 -10.14 -14.11 -10.58
N VAL A 49 -9.95 -13.54 -9.39
CA VAL A 49 -9.59 -12.13 -9.23
C VAL A 49 -8.14 -12.00 -8.83
N SER A 50 -7.36 -11.26 -9.62
CA SER A 50 -5.97 -10.94 -9.31
C SER A 50 -5.80 -9.54 -8.74
N LEU A 51 -4.76 -9.38 -7.92
CA LEU A 51 -4.28 -8.11 -7.40
C LEU A 51 -2.89 -7.82 -7.95
N GLU A 52 -2.77 -6.78 -8.77
CA GLU A 52 -1.49 -6.30 -9.28
C GLU A 52 -1.03 -5.10 -8.45
N LEU A 53 0.10 -5.25 -7.77
CA LEU A 53 0.79 -4.17 -7.09
C LEU A 53 2.02 -3.74 -7.89
N ALA A 54 2.14 -2.45 -8.15
CA ALA A 54 3.36 -1.84 -8.67
C ALA A 54 3.86 -0.80 -7.67
N ILE A 55 5.10 -0.94 -7.22
CA ILE A 55 5.73 -0.06 -6.24
C ILE A 55 6.94 0.58 -6.88
N ASN A 56 6.90 1.90 -7.02
CA ASN A 56 7.97 2.71 -7.55
C ASN A 56 8.54 3.59 -6.44
N ARG A 57 9.86 3.56 -6.28
CA ARG A 57 10.59 4.48 -5.39
C ARG A 57 11.15 5.63 -6.21
N SER A 58 10.90 6.87 -5.80
CA SER A 58 11.52 8.01 -6.45
C SER A 58 13.00 8.10 -6.10
N MET A 59 13.84 8.25 -7.12
CA MET A 59 15.28 8.46 -7.01
C MET A 59 15.67 9.89 -7.45
N GLY A 60 14.69 10.81 -7.49
CA GLY A 60 14.84 12.20 -7.91
C GLY A 60 14.79 12.39 -9.44
N PHE A 61 15.69 11.74 -10.19
CA PHE A 61 15.78 11.88 -11.65
C PHE A 61 15.13 10.72 -12.44
N PHE A 62 14.83 9.61 -11.76
CA PHE A 62 14.08 8.47 -12.29
C PHE A 62 13.32 7.78 -11.16
N ASP A 63 12.35 6.95 -11.53
CA ASP A 63 11.65 6.08 -10.59
C ASP A 63 12.17 4.65 -10.72
N LEU A 64 12.52 4.05 -9.58
CA LEU A 64 12.96 2.67 -9.50
C LEU A 64 11.78 1.77 -9.16
N THR A 65 11.36 0.93 -10.10
CA THR A 65 10.37 -0.13 -9.82
C THR A 65 10.99 -1.21 -8.95
N LEU A 66 10.39 -1.45 -7.78
CA LEU A 66 10.83 -2.50 -6.87
C LEU A 66 10.31 -3.86 -7.35
N PRO A 67 11.17 -4.86 -7.62
CA PRO A 67 10.73 -6.16 -8.12
C PRO A 67 9.97 -6.95 -7.06
N CYS A 68 9.16 -7.94 -7.45
CA CYS A 68 8.59 -8.87 -6.49
C CYS A 68 9.64 -9.86 -5.97
N ILE A 69 9.95 -9.83 -4.67
CA ILE A 69 10.84 -10.80 -4.01
C ILE A 69 10.20 -11.22 -2.69
N ASN A 70 9.95 -12.53 -2.53
CA ASN A 70 9.29 -13.10 -1.34
C ASN A 70 7.97 -12.38 -0.98
N HIS A 71 7.15 -12.08 -1.99
CA HIS A 71 5.87 -11.37 -1.86
C HIS A 71 5.99 -9.91 -1.37
N LEU A 72 7.16 -9.29 -1.53
CA LEU A 72 7.39 -7.87 -1.26
C LEU A 72 7.81 -7.16 -2.55
N GLY A 73 7.28 -5.94 -2.77
CA GLY A 73 7.55 -5.15 -3.97
C GLY A 73 6.39 -5.17 -4.98
N SER A 74 6.71 -5.06 -6.27
CA SER A 74 5.73 -5.06 -7.35
C SER A 74 5.30 -6.48 -7.70
N CYS A 75 4.38 -7.04 -6.93
CA CYS A 75 3.88 -8.41 -7.07
C CYS A 75 2.50 -8.47 -7.73
N LYS A 76 2.28 -9.50 -8.53
CA LYS A 76 0.94 -9.95 -8.93
C LYS A 76 0.53 -11.12 -8.05
N TYR A 77 -0.68 -11.03 -7.50
CA TYR A 77 -1.30 -12.09 -6.71
C TYR A 77 -2.47 -12.62 -7.54
N ASP A 78 -2.30 -13.81 -8.12
CA ASP A 78 -3.22 -14.29 -9.16
C ASP A 78 -4.62 -14.63 -8.65
N ASP A 79 -4.74 -15.12 -7.41
CA ASP A 79 -6.03 -15.51 -6.82
C ASP A 79 -6.18 -14.93 -5.41
N VAL A 80 -6.72 -13.72 -5.35
CA VAL A 80 -6.97 -12.99 -4.10
C VAL A 80 -7.98 -13.73 -3.23
N CYS A 81 -8.97 -14.40 -3.83
CA CYS A 81 -9.99 -15.14 -3.09
C CYS A 81 -9.35 -16.29 -2.29
N THR A 82 -8.51 -17.10 -2.96
CA THR A 82 -7.77 -18.19 -2.30
C THR A 82 -6.78 -17.67 -1.25
N ILE A 83 -6.12 -16.53 -1.51
CA ILE A 83 -5.19 -15.92 -0.55
C ILE A 83 -5.93 -15.47 0.72
N LEU A 84 -7.11 -14.87 0.59
CA LEU A 84 -7.89 -14.39 1.73
C LEU A 84 -8.47 -15.54 2.56
N ASP A 85 -8.93 -16.62 1.92
CA ASP A 85 -9.48 -17.81 2.59
C ASP A 85 -8.46 -18.56 3.46
N GLN A 86 -7.15 -18.38 3.21
CA GLN A 86 -6.10 -18.98 4.02
C GLN A 86 -5.99 -18.38 5.43
N GLY A 87 -6.72 -17.29 5.73
CA GLY A 87 -7.23 -16.91 7.05
C GLY A 87 -6.23 -16.58 8.17
N ASN A 88 -4.95 -16.92 8.04
CA ASN A 88 -3.87 -16.73 9.02
C ASN A 88 -2.45 -16.78 8.39
N ALA A 89 -2.32 -16.90 7.06
CA ALA A 89 -1.03 -16.85 6.39
C ALA A 89 -0.48 -15.41 6.38
N SER A 90 0.84 -15.23 6.29
CA SER A 90 1.49 -13.90 6.18
C SER A 90 0.98 -13.03 5.02
N LEU A 91 0.23 -13.64 4.08
CA LEU A 91 -0.37 -13.03 2.91
C LEU A 91 -1.91 -12.92 2.98
N GLY A 92 -2.54 -13.53 4.00
CA GLY A 92 -3.99 -13.57 4.15
C GLY A 92 -4.61 -12.27 4.67
N CYS A 93 -5.91 -12.28 4.95
CA CYS A 93 -6.58 -11.08 5.43
C CYS A 93 -6.04 -10.65 6.79
N ALA A 94 -5.55 -9.41 6.87
CA ALA A 94 -5.00 -8.87 8.11
C ALA A 94 -6.10 -8.84 9.20
N PRO A 95 -5.82 -9.29 10.45
CA PRO A 95 -6.83 -9.31 11.53
C PRO A 95 -7.53 -7.97 11.74
N GLN A 96 -6.79 -6.88 11.65
CA GLN A 96 -7.29 -5.51 11.78
C GLN A 96 -8.27 -5.10 10.67
N LEU A 97 -8.21 -5.70 9.47
CA LEU A 97 -9.22 -5.49 8.43
C LEU A 97 -10.49 -6.28 8.73
N LYS A 98 -10.34 -7.53 9.18
CA LYS A 98 -11.46 -8.39 9.58
C LYS A 98 -12.24 -7.80 10.76
N GLU A 99 -11.54 -7.27 11.77
CA GLU A 99 -12.15 -6.63 12.94
C GLU A 99 -12.93 -5.36 12.57
N ASN A 100 -12.52 -4.66 11.51
CA ASN A 100 -13.23 -3.51 10.97
C ASN A 100 -14.32 -3.88 9.96
N GLY A 101 -14.65 -5.17 9.81
CA GLY A 101 -15.75 -5.62 8.95
C GLY A 101 -15.42 -5.63 7.45
N PHE A 102 -14.14 -5.52 7.07
CA PHE A 102 -13.72 -5.66 5.68
C PHE A 102 -13.96 -7.11 5.20
N PRO A 103 -14.44 -7.32 3.97
CA PRO A 103 -14.74 -8.66 3.48
C PRO A 103 -13.43 -9.40 3.21
N CYS A 104 -13.16 -10.40 4.04
CA CYS A 104 -11.96 -11.24 3.99
C CYS A 104 -12.22 -12.60 3.35
N GLN A 105 -13.34 -12.77 2.65
CA GLN A 105 -13.74 -14.00 1.97
C GLN A 105 -14.49 -13.62 0.71
N CYS A 106 -14.29 -14.41 -0.35
CA CYS A 106 -15.08 -14.28 -1.56
C CYS A 106 -16.42 -15.01 -1.43
N PRO A 107 -17.48 -14.55 -2.11
CA PRO A 107 -17.52 -13.36 -2.96
C PRO A 107 -17.49 -12.05 -2.16
N PHE A 108 -16.83 -11.02 -2.69
CA PHE A 108 -16.95 -9.66 -2.15
C PHE A 108 -18.34 -9.15 -2.49
N LEU A 109 -19.19 -8.98 -1.48
CA LEU A 109 -20.56 -8.51 -1.70
C LEU A 109 -20.54 -7.03 -2.09
N ASN A 110 -21.58 -6.60 -2.80
CA ASN A 110 -21.77 -5.20 -3.10
C ASN A 110 -21.99 -4.41 -1.81
N GLY A 111 -21.37 -3.24 -1.71
CA GLY A 111 -21.43 -2.42 -0.51
C GLY A 111 -20.23 -1.48 -0.37
N THR A 112 -20.31 -0.64 0.64
CA THR A 112 -19.22 0.21 1.07
C THR A 112 -18.59 -0.40 2.31
N TYR A 113 -17.27 -0.61 2.26
CA TYR A 113 -16.49 -1.13 3.37
C TYR A 113 -15.49 -0.08 3.81
N ASP A 114 -15.72 0.45 5.00
CA ASP A 114 -14.88 1.47 5.59
C ASP A 114 -13.66 0.83 6.26
N ILE A 115 -12.49 1.41 6.00
CA ILE A 115 -11.25 1.13 6.68
C ILE A 115 -11.01 2.33 7.57
N ASN A 116 -11.46 2.27 8.83
CA ASN A 116 -11.44 3.41 9.74
C ASN A 116 -10.29 3.29 10.74
N HIS A 117 -9.28 4.14 10.62
CA HIS A 117 -8.17 4.22 11.58
C HIS A 117 -7.51 2.86 11.86
N THR A 118 -7.33 2.07 10.81
CA THR A 118 -6.76 0.72 10.92
C THR A 118 -5.25 0.81 11.04
N ILE A 119 -4.71 0.31 12.15
CA ILE A 119 -3.26 0.36 12.43
C ILE A 119 -2.59 -0.90 11.89
N PHE A 120 -1.49 -0.72 11.15
CA PHE A 120 -0.61 -1.77 10.68
C PHE A 120 0.79 -1.55 11.26
N VAL A 121 1.41 -2.63 11.74
CA VAL A 121 2.78 -2.60 12.27
C VAL A 121 3.75 -2.90 11.14
N LEU A 122 4.64 -1.96 10.85
CA LEU A 122 5.71 -2.12 9.89
C LEU A 122 6.94 -2.76 10.56
N PRO A 123 7.35 -3.97 10.15
CA PRO A 123 8.50 -4.62 10.71
C PRO A 123 9.81 -3.95 10.25
N GLU A 124 10.89 -4.25 10.95
CA GLU A 124 12.23 -3.84 10.52
C GLU A 124 12.55 -4.49 9.18
N VAL A 125 12.94 -3.67 8.20
CA VAL A 125 13.28 -4.13 6.85
C VAL A 125 14.71 -4.66 6.83
N LYS A 126 14.87 -5.92 6.38
CA LYS A 126 16.16 -6.65 6.40
C LYS A 126 16.69 -6.94 5.01
N GLY A 127 17.98 -7.28 4.94
CA GLY A 127 18.64 -7.73 3.72
C GLY A 127 18.69 -6.66 2.64
N ILE A 128 18.45 -7.06 1.39
CA ILE A 128 18.51 -6.19 0.21
C ILE A 128 17.52 -5.02 0.31
N TRP A 129 16.41 -5.21 1.03
CA TRP A 129 15.33 -4.23 1.13
C TRP A 129 15.69 -3.03 2.00
N LYS A 130 16.68 -3.14 2.90
CA LYS A 130 17.08 -2.03 3.78
C LYS A 130 17.53 -0.80 2.98
N GLN A 131 18.19 -1.00 1.84
CA GLN A 131 18.65 0.07 0.97
C GLN A 131 17.51 0.79 0.22
N PHE A 132 16.34 0.14 0.17
CA PHE A 132 15.11 0.60 -0.46
C PHE A 132 13.99 0.78 0.56
N ALA A 133 14.33 1.02 1.84
CA ALA A 133 13.33 1.27 2.88
C ALA A 133 12.98 2.77 2.92
N LYS A 134 13.96 3.66 3.13
CA LYS A 134 13.75 5.11 3.20
C LYS A 134 13.53 5.76 1.83
N GLY A 135 12.56 6.66 1.70
CA GLY A 135 12.36 7.49 0.51
C GLY A 135 10.90 7.72 0.17
N ASP A 136 10.66 8.28 -1.01
CA ASP A 136 9.30 8.56 -1.51
C ASP A 136 8.84 7.41 -2.42
N TYR A 137 7.62 6.95 -2.21
CA TYR A 137 7.03 5.82 -2.93
C TYR A 137 5.73 6.20 -3.60
N ALA A 138 5.52 5.66 -4.79
CA ALA A 138 4.24 5.60 -5.48
C ALA A 138 3.84 4.15 -5.64
N ILE A 139 2.66 3.78 -5.14
CA ILE A 139 2.05 2.46 -5.27
C ILE A 139 0.86 2.56 -6.21
N SER A 140 0.79 1.67 -7.20
CA SER A 140 -0.40 1.43 -8.01
C SER A 140 -0.95 0.05 -7.68
N LEU A 141 -2.24 0.01 -7.38
CA LEU A 141 -3.01 -1.17 -7.07
C LEU A 141 -4.06 -1.36 -8.15
N LYS A 142 -4.16 -2.57 -8.71
CA LYS A 142 -5.23 -2.95 -9.64
C LYS A 142 -5.87 -4.26 -9.23
N LEU A 143 -7.19 -4.28 -9.27
CA LEU A 143 -7.98 -5.50 -9.20
C LEU A 143 -8.44 -5.86 -10.60
N VAL A 144 -8.19 -7.10 -11.02
CA VAL A 144 -8.49 -7.60 -12.35
C VAL A 144 -9.33 -8.87 -12.24
N ASP A 145 -10.43 -8.92 -12.98
CA ASP A 145 -11.13 -10.17 -13.27
C ASP A 145 -10.37 -10.86 -14.41
N GLU A 146 -9.65 -11.93 -14.08
CA GLU A 146 -8.83 -12.67 -15.05
C GLU A 146 -9.67 -13.48 -16.04
N ASP A 147 -10.90 -13.85 -15.66
CA ASP A 147 -11.80 -14.62 -16.53
C ASP A 147 -12.38 -13.70 -17.62
N ALA A 148 -12.76 -12.47 -17.26
CA ALA A 148 -13.23 -11.45 -18.19
C ALA A 148 -12.12 -10.65 -18.87
N GLY A 149 -10.92 -10.61 -18.27
CA GLY A 149 -9.81 -9.74 -18.69
C GLY A 149 -10.09 -8.26 -18.41
N GLU A 150 -10.90 -7.94 -17.41
CA GLU A 150 -11.38 -6.59 -17.10
C GLU A 150 -10.80 -6.03 -15.80
N ILE A 151 -10.46 -4.74 -15.79
CA ILE A 151 -10.02 -4.05 -14.58
C ILE A 151 -11.25 -3.67 -13.77
N LEU A 152 -11.40 -4.31 -12.61
CA LEU A 152 -12.50 -4.05 -11.68
C LEU A 152 -12.32 -2.73 -10.93
N GLY A 153 -11.08 -2.40 -10.55
CA GLY A 153 -10.76 -1.18 -9.84
C GLY A 153 -9.26 -0.87 -9.83
N CYS A 154 -8.92 0.40 -9.65
CA CYS A 154 -7.53 0.86 -9.61
C CYS A 154 -7.37 1.99 -8.58
N GLN A 155 -6.26 1.99 -7.84
CA GLN A 155 -5.90 3.03 -6.90
C GLN A 155 -4.41 3.35 -6.98
N GLU A 156 -4.07 4.64 -6.94
CA GLU A 156 -2.69 5.13 -6.82
C GLU A 156 -2.52 5.82 -5.47
N LEU A 157 -1.47 5.43 -4.73
CA LEU A 157 -1.12 5.99 -3.43
C LEU A 157 0.32 6.48 -3.46
N THR A 158 0.59 7.55 -2.73
CA THR A 158 1.93 8.10 -2.57
C THR A 158 2.20 8.35 -1.09
N PHE A 159 3.37 7.98 -0.60
CA PHE A 159 3.79 8.23 0.77
C PHE A 159 5.31 8.21 0.88
N SER A 160 5.82 8.83 1.94
CA SER A 160 7.23 8.82 2.29
C SER A 160 7.50 7.87 3.45
N LEU A 161 8.61 7.13 3.37
CA LEU A 161 9.11 6.28 4.46
C LEU A 161 10.40 6.88 5.02
N ASP A 162 10.50 6.96 6.35
CA ASP A 162 11.72 7.38 7.04
C ASP A 162 12.04 6.46 8.23
N GLU A 163 13.28 6.52 8.72
CA GLU A 163 13.66 5.86 9.96
C GLU A 163 13.07 6.65 11.15
N PRO A 164 12.61 5.96 12.22
CA PRO A 164 12.12 6.64 13.41
C PRO A 164 13.22 7.52 13.99
N HIS A 165 12.86 8.76 14.34
CA HIS A 165 13.81 9.63 15.03
C HIS A 165 14.18 8.99 16.38
N PRO A 166 15.46 8.92 16.74
CA PRO A 166 15.84 8.39 18.04
C PRO A 166 15.29 9.31 19.13
N GLU A 167 14.28 8.83 19.87
CA GLU A 167 13.75 9.52 21.04
C GLU A 167 14.89 9.83 22.01
N GLY A 168 15.12 11.11 22.30
CA GLY A 168 16.13 11.55 23.27
C GLY A 168 17.52 11.88 22.70
N VAL A 169 17.72 11.86 21.37
CA VAL A 169 18.92 12.49 20.79
C VAL A 169 18.64 13.98 20.60
N THR A 170 19.08 14.79 21.56
CA THR A 170 19.18 16.24 21.35
C THR A 170 19.94 16.49 20.05
N PRO A 171 19.44 17.33 19.13
CA PRO A 171 20.22 17.77 17.98
C PRO A 171 21.58 18.22 18.50
N LYS A 172 22.67 17.67 17.96
CA LYS A 172 24.00 18.17 18.32
C LYS A 172 23.96 19.68 18.04
N PRO A 173 24.18 20.54 19.06
CA PRO A 173 24.24 21.97 18.80
C PRO A 173 25.26 22.18 17.70
N CYS A 174 24.91 22.98 16.68
CA CYS A 174 25.81 23.31 15.60
C CYS A 174 27.17 23.65 16.20
N ASP A 175 28.17 22.81 15.92
CA ASP A 175 29.50 22.98 16.46
C ASP A 175 30.04 24.34 15.99
N TRP A 176 30.97 24.93 16.76
CA TRP A 176 31.52 26.28 16.58
C TRP A 176 31.91 26.66 15.12
N LEU A 177 32.12 25.67 14.25
CA LEU A 177 32.36 25.80 12.82
C LEU A 177 31.33 26.67 12.08
N CYS A 178 30.05 26.68 12.49
CA CYS A 178 29.05 27.55 11.83
C CYS A 178 29.24 29.05 12.11
N LYS A 179 30.04 29.45 13.12
CA LYS A 179 30.33 30.86 13.42
C LYS A 179 31.56 31.42 12.69
N LEU A 180 32.33 30.59 11.98
CA LEU A 180 33.54 31.03 11.29
C LEU A 180 33.35 31.40 9.82
N ILE A 181 32.19 31.06 9.25
CA ILE A 181 31.86 31.33 7.85
C ILE A 181 30.75 32.40 7.72
N GLY A 182 30.50 33.15 8.81
CA GLY A 182 29.60 34.30 8.85
C GLY A 182 30.36 35.61 8.85
#